data_AF-A0A9W6IK76-F1
#
_entry.id   AF-A0A9W6IK76-F1
#
_cell.length_a   1.000
_cell.length_b   1.000
_cell.length_c   1.000
_cell.angle_alpha   90.00
_cell.angle_beta   90.00
_cell.angle_gamma   90.00
#
_symmetry.space_group_name_H-M   'P 1'
#
loop_
_entity.id
_entity.type
_entity.pdbx_description
1 polymer ?
#
loop_
_entity_poly.entity_id
_entity_poly.type
_entity_poly.pdbx_seq_one_letter_code
_entity_poly.pdbx_strand_id
1 'polypeptide(L)'
;MPLNDTTPITGRFNDRAGAGREAVWSIIAGDKVRIAQMRAIEARHGRIAADLIQHQRKHRETWMSKEVAKLSKQAPRPELRPDGARRTKADIERQAAVNLAARIKARRDRLTIARDNTIKRQVLGITPDGQVSRSHTAANRNHRRGGPDMSG
;
A
#
# COMPACT_ATOMS: atom_id res chain seq x y z
N MET A 1 -48.74 60.64 8.94
CA MET A 1 -47.41 60.14 8.51
C MET A 1 -47.54 58.65 8.29
N PRO A 2 -47.53 58.15 7.04
CA PRO A 2 -47.70 56.73 6.76
C PRO A 2 -46.37 55.97 6.92
N LEU A 3 -46.46 54.78 7.52
CA LEU A 3 -45.39 53.79 7.61
C LEU A 3 -45.08 53.29 6.19
N ASN A 4 -43.79 53.34 5.82
CA ASN A 4 -43.31 52.89 4.53
C ASN A 4 -43.60 51.40 4.29
N ASP A 5 -44.25 51.14 3.16
CA ASP A 5 -44.39 49.83 2.53
C ASP A 5 -43.03 49.18 2.34
N THR A 6 -42.71 48.20 3.18
CA THR A 6 -41.59 47.29 2.94
C THR A 6 -42.08 46.20 2.00
N THR A 7 -41.69 46.30 0.74
CA THR A 7 -41.87 45.22 -0.24
C THR A 7 -41.29 43.91 0.29
N PRO A 8 -41.99 42.77 0.18
CA PRO A 8 -41.38 41.48 0.47
C PRO A 8 -40.23 41.27 -0.53
N ILE A 9 -39.04 40.98 0.00
CA ILE A 9 -37.89 40.55 -0.79
C ILE A 9 -38.30 39.25 -1.49
N THR A 10 -38.81 39.39 -2.71
CA THR A 10 -39.04 38.29 -3.63
C THR A 10 -37.71 37.66 -3.97
N GLY A 11 -37.71 36.33 -3.92
CA GLY A 11 -36.52 35.52 -3.94
C GLY A 11 -35.59 35.79 -5.13
N ARG A 12 -34.31 35.81 -4.82
CA ARG A 12 -33.26 35.37 -5.73
C ARG A 12 -32.43 34.28 -5.05
N PHE A 13 -33.01 33.08 -4.96
CA PHE A 13 -32.23 31.86 -4.94
C PHE A 13 -31.75 31.57 -6.38
N ASN A 14 -30.84 32.39 -6.91
CA ASN A 14 -30.19 32.11 -8.19
C ASN A 14 -28.89 31.31 -7.95
N ASP A 15 -28.93 30.05 -8.38
CA ASP A 15 -27.87 29.35 -9.14
C ASP A 15 -26.48 29.15 -8.53
N ARG A 16 -26.38 29.00 -7.19
CA ARG A 16 -25.17 28.45 -6.55
C ARG A 16 -25.37 27.03 -6.01
N ALA A 17 -26.33 26.27 -6.54
CA ALA A 17 -26.57 24.88 -6.14
C ALA A 17 -25.98 23.85 -7.14
N GLY A 18 -25.77 24.22 -8.41
CA GLY A 18 -25.26 23.31 -9.45
C GLY A 18 -23.76 23.01 -9.31
N ALA A 19 -22.93 24.05 -9.27
CA ALA A 19 -21.46 23.90 -9.19
C ALA A 19 -20.98 23.24 -7.89
N GLY A 20 -21.70 23.44 -6.78
CA GLY A 20 -21.38 22.81 -5.49
C GLY A 20 -21.73 21.32 -5.47
N ARG A 21 -22.86 20.92 -6.08
CA ARG A 21 -23.23 19.50 -6.18
C ARG A 21 -22.31 18.75 -7.14
N GLU A 22 -21.99 19.30 -8.30
CA GLU A 22 -21.07 18.68 -9.25
C GLU A 22 -19.66 18.51 -8.67
N ALA A 23 -19.15 19.51 -7.94
CA ALA A 23 -17.86 19.40 -7.26
C ALA A 23 -17.87 18.31 -6.17
N VAL A 24 -18.95 18.21 -5.38
CA VAL A 24 -19.10 17.16 -4.36
C VAL A 24 -19.21 15.78 -5.00
N TRP A 25 -19.99 15.62 -6.07
CA TRP A 25 -20.06 14.37 -6.83
C TRP A 25 -18.71 14.00 -7.48
N SER A 26 -17.95 14.97 -7.97
CA SER A 26 -16.60 14.76 -8.52
C SER A 26 -15.59 14.35 -7.46
N ILE A 27 -15.69 14.88 -6.23
CA ILE A 27 -14.84 14.46 -5.10
C ILE A 27 -15.20 13.04 -4.67
N ILE A 28 -16.50 12.75 -4.48
CA ILE A 28 -16.99 11.42 -4.11
C ILE A 28 -16.67 10.38 -5.19
N ALA A 29 -16.81 10.72 -6.47
CA ALA A 29 -16.44 9.84 -7.58
C ALA A 29 -14.93 9.61 -7.63
N GLY A 30 -14.12 10.66 -7.45
CA GLY A 30 -12.66 10.55 -7.34
C GLY A 30 -12.22 9.65 -6.18
N ASP A 31 -12.90 9.74 -5.03
CA ASP A 31 -12.63 8.90 -3.87
C ASP A 31 -13.07 7.44 -4.10
N LYS A 32 -14.20 7.20 -4.77
CA LYS A 32 -14.63 5.84 -5.16
C LYS A 32 -13.63 5.16 -6.09
N VAL A 33 -13.09 5.89 -7.07
CA VAL A 33 -12.05 5.38 -7.98
C VAL A 33 -10.76 5.06 -7.22
N ARG A 34 -10.31 5.95 -6.32
CA ARG A 34 -9.11 5.71 -5.49
C ARG A 34 -9.28 4.49 -4.59
N ILE A 35 -10.43 4.34 -3.93
CA ILE A 35 -10.74 3.17 -3.09
C ILE A 35 -10.75 1.89 -3.92
N ALA A 36 -11.36 1.91 -5.11
CA ALA A 36 -11.36 0.74 -6.01
C ALA A 36 -9.95 0.35 -6.44
N GLN A 37 -9.10 1.34 -6.75
CA GLN A 37 -7.69 1.12 -7.12
C GLN A 37 -6.88 0.55 -5.95
N MET A 38 -7.06 1.06 -4.72
CA MET A 38 -6.43 0.49 -3.53
C MET A 38 -6.82 -0.97 -3.33
N ARG A 39 -8.12 -1.28 -3.39
CA ARG A 39 -8.63 -2.65 -3.25
C ARG A 39 -8.09 -3.57 -4.34
N ALA A 40 -7.94 -3.09 -5.57
CA ALA A 40 -7.35 -3.87 -6.65
C ALA A 40 -5.86 -4.19 -6.39
N ILE A 41 -5.10 -3.22 -5.87
CA ILE A 41 -3.70 -3.42 -5.47
C ILE A 41 -3.60 -4.40 -4.29
N GLU A 42 -4.46 -4.27 -3.29
CA GLU A 42 -4.57 -5.18 -2.15
C GLU A 42 -4.88 -6.60 -2.61
N ALA A 43 -5.89 -6.78 -3.47
CA ALA A 43 -6.28 -8.08 -4.00
C ALA A 43 -5.16 -8.74 -4.84
N ARG A 44 -4.42 -7.96 -5.62
CA ARG A 44 -3.26 -8.45 -6.36
C ARG A 44 -2.16 -8.93 -5.41
N HIS A 45 -1.82 -8.15 -4.39
CA HIS A 45 -0.80 -8.56 -3.42
C HIS A 45 -1.27 -9.73 -2.55
N GLY A 46 -2.57 -9.82 -2.24
CA GLY A 46 -3.18 -10.96 -1.58
C GLY A 46 -3.00 -12.27 -2.36
N ARG A 47 -3.21 -12.24 -3.69
CA ARG A 47 -2.94 -13.39 -4.57
C ARG A 47 -1.47 -13.80 -4.55
N ILE A 48 -0.55 -12.84 -4.68
CA ILE A 48 0.90 -13.12 -4.63
C ILE A 48 1.30 -13.73 -3.27
N ALA A 49 0.71 -13.25 -2.17
CA ALA A 49 0.95 -13.80 -0.84
C ALA A 49 0.41 -15.24 -0.71
N ALA A 50 -0.77 -15.53 -1.25
CA ALA A 50 -1.33 -16.88 -1.28
C ALA A 50 -0.47 -17.84 -2.10
N ASP A 51 -0.02 -17.42 -3.29
CA ASP A 51 0.89 -18.21 -4.14
C ASP A 51 2.21 -18.49 -3.42
N LEU A 52 2.74 -17.50 -2.69
CA LEU A 52 3.94 -17.66 -1.88
C LEU A 52 3.73 -18.70 -0.77
N ILE A 53 2.58 -18.70 -0.08
CA ILE A 53 2.24 -19.69 0.94
C ILE A 53 2.12 -21.08 0.34
N GLN A 54 1.46 -21.20 -0.82
CA GLN A 54 1.31 -22.49 -1.50
C GLN A 54 2.66 -23.04 -1.97
N HIS A 55 3.50 -22.18 -2.55
CA HIS A 55 4.86 -22.53 -2.97
C HIS A 55 5.72 -22.96 -1.76
N GLN A 56 5.59 -22.26 -0.63
CA GLN A 56 6.24 -22.65 0.63
C GLN A 56 5.82 -24.05 1.09
N ARG A 57 4.51 -24.34 1.07
CA ARG A 57 3.99 -25.66 1.47
C ARG A 57 4.54 -26.76 0.56
N LYS A 58 4.50 -26.54 -0.77
CA LYS A 58 4.96 -27.52 -1.76
C LYS A 58 6.45 -27.83 -1.66
N HIS A 59 7.28 -26.85 -1.32
CA HIS A 59 8.74 -27.00 -1.33
C HIS A 59 9.38 -27.06 0.05
N ARG A 60 8.58 -27.11 1.13
CA ARG A 60 9.06 -27.05 2.52
C ARG A 60 10.12 -28.11 2.80
N GLU A 61 9.84 -29.37 2.47
CA GLU A 61 10.74 -30.49 2.75
C GLU A 61 12.04 -30.35 1.96
N THR A 62 11.95 -30.05 0.65
CA THR A 62 13.13 -29.84 -0.20
C THR A 62 14.01 -28.71 0.31
N TRP A 63 13.41 -27.60 0.77
CA TRP A 63 14.16 -26.47 1.33
C TRP A 63 14.77 -26.79 2.68
N MET A 64 14.05 -27.51 3.55
CA MET A 64 14.58 -28.02 4.80
C MET A 64 15.81 -28.90 4.56
N SER A 65 15.73 -29.87 3.65
CA SER A 65 16.86 -30.74 3.32
C SER A 65 18.07 -29.97 2.77
N LYS A 66 17.83 -28.96 1.91
CA LYS A 66 18.90 -28.08 1.41
C LYS A 66 19.55 -27.25 2.52
N GLU A 67 18.76 -26.72 3.44
CA GLU A 67 19.28 -25.90 4.54
C GLU A 67 20.03 -26.75 5.57
N VAL A 68 19.55 -27.97 5.87
CA VAL A 68 20.29 -28.96 6.65
C VAL A 68 21.61 -29.31 5.97
N ALA A 69 21.60 -29.64 4.67
CA ALA A 69 22.83 -29.96 3.95
C ALA A 69 23.83 -28.79 3.94
N LYS A 70 23.36 -27.55 3.84
CA LYS A 70 24.19 -26.34 3.95
C LYS A 70 24.83 -26.22 5.33
N LEU A 71 24.04 -26.36 6.39
CA LEU A 71 24.53 -26.28 7.76
C LEU A 71 25.47 -27.43 8.11
N SER A 72 25.18 -28.66 7.66
CA SER A 72 26.07 -29.82 7.82
C SER A 72 27.41 -29.62 7.09
N LYS A 73 27.42 -28.99 5.91
CA LYS A 73 28.66 -28.65 5.19
C LYS A 73 29.44 -27.48 5.82
N GLN A 74 28.74 -26.57 6.51
CA GLN A 74 29.37 -25.53 7.33
C GLN A 74 29.91 -26.06 8.66
N ALA A 75 29.61 -27.31 9.02
CA ALA A 75 30.02 -27.96 10.25
C ALA A 75 31.30 -28.83 10.18
N PRO A 76 32.44 -28.43 9.56
CA PRO A 76 33.74 -28.97 9.97
C PRO A 76 34.32 -28.24 11.20
N ARG A 77 33.66 -27.18 11.72
CA ARG A 77 34.03 -26.57 13.01
C ARG A 77 33.12 -27.12 14.11
N PRO A 78 33.65 -27.50 15.28
CA PRO A 78 32.83 -27.85 16.43
C PRO A 78 32.17 -26.56 16.93
N GLU A 79 31.04 -26.19 16.32
CA GLU A 79 30.14 -25.21 16.92
C GLU A 79 29.54 -25.90 18.14
N LEU A 80 30.14 -25.62 19.29
CA LEU A 80 29.58 -26.00 20.56
C LEU A 80 28.23 -25.31 20.69
N ARG A 81 27.26 -26.04 21.23
CA ARG A 81 26.06 -25.44 21.80
C ARG A 81 26.49 -24.39 22.86
N PRO A 82 25.62 -23.45 23.25
CA PRO A 82 25.92 -22.47 24.29
C PRO A 82 26.36 -23.12 25.63
N ASP A 83 25.95 -24.37 25.86
CA ASP A 83 26.30 -25.20 27.02
C ASP A 83 27.66 -25.93 26.89
N GLY A 84 28.40 -25.74 25.79
CA GLY A 84 29.66 -26.41 25.53
C GLY A 84 29.53 -27.83 24.95
N ALA A 85 28.33 -28.35 24.71
CA ALA A 85 28.13 -29.66 24.10
C ALA A 85 28.31 -29.62 22.58
N ARG A 86 28.70 -30.75 21.97
CA ARG A 86 28.72 -30.87 20.51
C ARG A 86 27.31 -30.75 19.94
N ARG A 87 27.13 -29.93 18.90
CA ARG A 87 25.86 -29.88 18.16
C ARG A 87 25.51 -31.26 17.60
N THR A 88 24.27 -31.67 17.81
CA THR A 88 23.70 -32.90 17.28
C THR A 88 23.05 -32.66 15.91
N LYS A 89 22.76 -33.74 15.18
CA LYS A 89 21.96 -33.67 13.95
C LYS A 89 20.61 -32.95 14.18
N ALA A 90 19.97 -33.22 15.33
CA ALA A 90 18.72 -32.57 15.71
C ALA A 90 18.87 -31.05 15.91
N ASP A 91 20.01 -30.58 16.43
CA ASP A 91 20.27 -29.13 16.56
C ASP A 91 20.45 -28.45 15.19
N ILE A 92 21.04 -29.15 14.22
CA ILE A 92 21.19 -28.66 12.84
C ILE A 92 19.81 -28.57 12.17
N GLU A 93 18.96 -29.58 12.32
CA GLU A 93 17.59 -29.59 11.80
C GLU A 93 16.73 -28.48 12.41
N ARG A 94 16.84 -28.25 13.73
CA ARG A 94 16.15 -27.14 14.40
C ARG A 94 16.62 -25.79 13.86
N GLN A 95 17.93 -25.59 13.70
CA GLN A 95 18.47 -24.34 13.14
C GLN A 95 18.02 -24.13 11.68
N ALA A 96 18.00 -25.18 10.87
CA ALA A 96 17.49 -25.15 9.51
C ALA A 96 16.02 -24.68 9.47
N ALA A 97 15.19 -25.19 10.38
CA ALA A 97 13.79 -24.81 10.48
C ALA A 97 13.62 -23.33 10.86
N VAL A 98 14.40 -22.83 11.82
CA VAL A 98 14.40 -21.42 12.23
C VAL A 98 14.84 -20.51 11.08
N ASN A 99 15.93 -20.86 10.40
CA ASN A 99 16.44 -20.09 9.26
C ASN A 99 15.41 -20.04 8.13
N LEU A 100 14.76 -21.16 7.83
CA LEU A 100 13.72 -21.22 6.81
C LEU A 100 12.51 -20.36 7.19
N ALA A 101 12.05 -20.44 8.44
CA ALA A 101 10.94 -19.62 8.95
C ALA A 101 11.26 -18.13 8.88
N ALA A 102 12.47 -17.72 9.26
CA ALA A 102 12.93 -16.33 9.18
C ALA A 102 12.95 -15.81 7.73
N ARG A 103 13.46 -16.62 6.79
CA ARG A 103 13.47 -16.27 5.35
C ARG A 103 12.06 -16.11 4.79
N ILE A 104 11.15 -16.99 5.19
CA ILE A 104 9.73 -16.94 4.82
C ILE A 104 9.08 -15.66 5.34
N LYS A 105 9.29 -15.35 6.63
CA LYS A 105 8.77 -14.13 7.26
C LYS A 105 9.29 -12.88 6.54
N ALA A 106 10.60 -12.77 6.35
CA ALA A 106 11.20 -11.63 5.66
C ALA A 106 10.65 -11.42 4.25
N ARG A 107 10.34 -12.50 3.52
CA ARG A 107 9.73 -12.40 2.19
C ARG A 107 8.29 -11.90 2.25
N ARG A 108 7.50 -12.28 3.26
CA ARG A 108 6.15 -11.74 3.47
C ARG A 108 6.19 -10.27 3.84
N ASP A 109 7.08 -9.88 4.75
CA ASP A 109 7.23 -8.48 5.17
C ASP A 109 7.57 -7.57 3.98
N ARG A 110 8.47 -8.02 3.10
CA ARG A 110 8.79 -7.31 1.84
C ARG A 110 7.58 -7.14 0.91
N LEU A 111 6.69 -8.14 0.82
CA LEU A 111 5.48 -8.03 0.01
C LEU A 111 4.50 -7.01 0.59
N THR A 112 4.36 -6.95 1.92
CA THR A 112 3.54 -5.95 2.60
C THR A 112 4.07 -4.54 2.33
N ILE A 113 5.39 -4.34 2.51
CA ILE A 113 6.03 -3.04 2.23
C ILE A 113 5.87 -2.64 0.75
N ALA A 114 6.02 -3.60 -0.18
CA ALA A 114 5.84 -3.34 -1.60
C ALA A 114 4.39 -2.93 -1.95
N ARG A 115 3.39 -3.58 -1.34
CA ARG A 115 1.98 -3.19 -1.47
C ARG A 115 1.76 -1.75 -1.02
N ASP A 116 2.22 -1.43 0.19
CA ASP A 116 2.00 -0.12 0.79
C ASP A 116 2.69 0.99 -0.01
N ASN A 117 3.91 0.73 -0.49
CA ASN A 117 4.62 1.66 -1.37
C ASN A 117 3.93 1.84 -2.72
N THR A 118 3.31 0.79 -3.25
CA THR A 118 2.53 0.87 -4.51
C THR A 118 1.29 1.72 -4.30
N ILE A 119 0.56 1.53 -3.20
CA ILE A 119 -0.61 2.35 -2.84
C ILE A 119 -0.22 3.81 -2.67
N LYS A 120 0.83 4.09 -1.87
CA LYS A 120 1.34 5.45 -1.67
C LYS A 120 1.66 6.13 -3.00
N ARG A 121 2.43 5.48 -3.87
CA ARG A 121 2.86 6.07 -5.14
C ARG A 121 1.73 6.23 -6.16
N GLN A 122 0.93 5.19 -6.36
CA GLN A 122 -0.03 5.13 -7.49
C GLN A 122 -1.40 5.70 -7.16
N VAL A 123 -1.81 5.67 -5.90
CA VAL A 123 -3.15 6.13 -5.49
C VAL A 123 -3.06 7.47 -4.76
N LEU A 124 -2.14 7.57 -3.80
CA LEU A 124 -2.06 8.74 -2.92
C LEU A 124 -1.14 9.82 -3.46
N GLY A 125 -0.32 9.51 -4.49
CA GLY A 125 0.71 10.40 -4.99
C GLY A 125 1.76 10.74 -3.92
N ILE A 126 1.99 9.84 -2.97
CA ILE A 126 2.97 9.99 -1.88
C ILE A 126 4.19 9.13 -2.22
N THR A 127 5.38 9.70 -2.08
CA THR A 127 6.63 8.95 -2.18
C THR A 127 6.81 8.03 -0.95
N PRO A 128 7.64 6.97 -1.01
CA PRO A 128 7.76 6.02 0.10
C PRO A 128 8.22 6.63 1.43
N ASP A 129 9.00 7.71 1.38
CA ASP A 129 9.47 8.55 2.49
C ASP A 129 8.40 9.51 3.04
N GLY A 130 7.18 9.50 2.47
CA GLY A 130 6.04 10.25 2.99
C GLY A 130 5.85 11.64 2.39
N GLN A 131 6.66 12.05 1.40
CA GLN A 131 6.48 13.33 0.72
C GLN A 131 5.34 13.25 -0.31
N VAL A 132 4.53 14.30 -0.42
CA VAL A 132 3.52 14.39 -1.49
C VAL A 132 4.22 14.77 -2.80
N SER A 133 4.09 13.92 -3.81
CA SER A 133 4.69 14.11 -5.12
C SER A 133 4.04 15.31 -5.82
N ARG A 134 4.85 16.33 -6.13
CA ARG A 134 4.40 17.63 -6.71
C ARG A 134 3.82 17.51 -8.13
N SER A 135 3.91 16.34 -8.75
CA SER A 135 3.38 16.03 -10.09
C SER A 135 1.85 16.00 -10.14
N HIS A 136 1.16 15.59 -9.07
CA HIS A 136 -0.31 15.63 -9.02
C HIS A 136 -0.88 17.02 -8.68
N THR A 137 -0.10 17.89 -8.05
CA THR A 137 -0.51 19.26 -7.74
C THR A 137 -0.43 20.19 -8.95
N ALA A 138 0.40 19.87 -9.95
CA ALA A 138 0.51 20.64 -11.19
C ALA A 138 -0.70 20.42 -12.13
N ALA A 139 -1.21 19.18 -12.23
CA ALA A 139 -2.35 18.86 -13.09
C ALA A 139 -3.65 19.58 -12.66
N ASN A 140 -3.88 19.73 -11.35
CA ASN A 140 -5.08 20.42 -10.84
C ASN A 140 -4.97 21.95 -10.89
N ARG A 141 -3.75 22.50 -11.04
CA ARG A 141 -3.52 23.95 -11.15
C ARG A 141 -3.70 24.45 -12.57
N ASN A 142 -3.42 23.62 -13.58
CA ASN A 142 -3.62 23.97 -15.00
C ASN A 142 -5.09 23.99 -15.43
N HIS A 143 -6.01 23.30 -14.73
CA HIS A 143 -7.45 23.37 -15.02
C HIS A 143 -8.13 24.66 -14.55
N ARG A 144 -7.49 25.48 -13.71
CA ARG A 144 -8.06 26.75 -13.22
C ARG A 144 -7.58 27.99 -14.00
N ARG A 145 -6.68 27.83 -14.97
CA ARG A 145 -6.10 28.93 -15.75
C ARG A 145 -6.63 29.03 -17.19
N GLY A 146 -7.76 28.39 -17.47
CA GLY A 146 -8.44 28.45 -18.78
C GLY A 146 -9.82 29.11 -18.69
N GLY A 147 -10.02 30.09 -17.79
CA GLY A 147 -11.20 30.95 -17.84
C GLY A 147 -11.11 31.89 -19.04
N PRO A 148 -12.23 32.18 -19.73
CA PRO A 148 -12.20 32.95 -20.98
C PRO A 148 -11.69 34.37 -20.71
N ASP A 149 -10.71 34.80 -21.50
CA ASP A 149 -10.28 36.20 -21.57
C ASP A 149 -11.47 37.03 -22.08
N MET A 150 -12.15 37.70 -21.18
CA MET A 150 -13.08 38.78 -21.51
C MET A 150 -12.26 40.07 -21.66
N SER A 151 -11.60 40.21 -22.80
CA SER A 151 -11.07 41.49 -23.28
C SER A 151 -11.98 41.99 -24.40
N GLY A 152 -12.89 42.89 -24.05
CA GLY A 152 -13.76 43.64 -24.95
C GLY A 152 -14.12 44.96 -24.30
#